data_AF-A0A7Y5J0E2-F1
#
_entry.id   AF-A0A7Y5J0E2-F1
#
_cell.length_a   1.000
_cell.length_b   1.000
_cell.length_c   1.000
_cell.angle_alpha   90.00
_cell.angle_beta   90.00
_cell.angle_gamma   90.00
#
_symmetry.space_group_name_H-M   'P 1'
#
loop_
_entity.id
_entity.type
_entity.pdbx_description
1 polymer ?
#
loop_
_entity_poly.entity_id
_entity_poly.type
_entity_poly.pdbx_seq_one_letter_code
_entity_poly.pdbx_strand_id
1 'polypeptide(L)'
;MDVENFINNILTLISKNDLKTAIDELGQFLKRSPKLDELILQSARFNDVTQQIRMGTIDFEDAAIAKNKIRNAILDLVREIETGNESNYEVKKGIGNLDGFNSKIIIKQIHAGKGDNVGRDKNINKKK
;
A
#
# COMPACT_ATOMS: atom_id res chain seq x y z
N MET A 1 -8.49 11.80 -9.54
CA MET A 1 -9.05 10.54 -10.05
C MET A 1 -9.18 9.61 -8.87
N ASP A 2 -10.35 9.01 -8.67
CA ASP A 2 -10.54 8.01 -7.62
C ASP A 2 -9.78 6.73 -7.97
N VAL A 3 -9.29 5.99 -6.96
CA VAL A 3 -8.57 4.72 -7.15
C VAL A 3 -9.48 3.69 -7.82
N GLU A 4 -10.76 3.67 -7.45
CA GLU A 4 -11.77 2.79 -8.06
C GLU A 4 -11.98 3.11 -9.55
N ASN A 5 -12.09 4.40 -9.90
CA ASN A 5 -12.19 4.84 -11.28
C ASN A 5 -10.93 4.50 -12.10
N PHE A 6 -9.75 4.57 -11.48
CA PHE A 6 -8.50 4.16 -12.12
C PHE A 6 -8.47 2.64 -12.38
N ILE A 7 -8.83 1.82 -11.38
CA ILE A 7 -8.90 0.37 -11.51
C ILE A 7 -9.88 -0.03 -12.64
N ASN A 8 -11.08 0.57 -12.66
CA ASN A 8 -12.07 0.31 -13.70
C ASN A 8 -11.57 0.66 -15.11
N ASN A 9 -10.80 1.74 -15.24
CA ASN A 9 -10.15 2.09 -16.51
C ASN A 9 -9.13 1.04 -16.94
N ILE A 10 -8.27 0.59 -16.02
CA ILE A 10 -7.29 -0.47 -16.31
C ILE A 10 -7.97 -1.77 -16.72
N LEU A 11 -9.03 -2.19 -16.02
CA LEU A 11 -9.82 -3.37 -16.39
C LEU A 11 -10.47 -3.23 -17.78
N THR A 12 -10.90 -2.02 -18.12
CA THR A 12 -11.44 -1.71 -19.46
C THR A 12 -10.36 -1.84 -20.54
N LEU A 13 -9.14 -1.38 -20.30
CA LEU A 13 -8.03 -1.53 -21.24
C LEU A 13 -7.67 -3.01 -21.43
N ILE A 14 -7.62 -3.78 -20.34
CA ILE A 14 -7.34 -5.22 -20.38
C ILE A 14 -8.41 -5.98 -21.18
N SER A 15 -9.71 -5.68 -20.97
CA SER A 15 -10.80 -6.32 -21.70
C SER A 15 -10.78 -6.03 -23.20
N LYS A 16 -10.25 -4.86 -23.60
CA LYS A 16 -10.05 -4.47 -25.00
C LYS A 16 -8.76 -5.02 -25.61
N ASN A 17 -8.01 -5.88 -24.90
CA ASN A 17 -6.69 -6.35 -25.30
C ASN A 17 -5.62 -5.25 -25.45
N ASP A 18 -5.85 -4.07 -24.91
CA ASP A 18 -4.87 -2.99 -24.91
C ASP A 18 -3.92 -3.10 -23.70
N LEU A 19 -3.18 -4.20 -23.67
CA LEU A 19 -2.24 -4.50 -22.58
C LEU A 19 -1.10 -3.49 -22.51
N LYS A 20 -0.71 -2.90 -23.64
CA LYS A 20 0.36 -1.91 -23.68
C LYS A 20 -0.06 -0.66 -22.89
N THR A 21 -1.21 -0.08 -23.21
CA THR A 21 -1.72 1.11 -22.51
C THR A 21 -1.98 0.80 -21.04
N ALA A 22 -2.52 -0.38 -20.73
CA ALA A 22 -2.74 -0.82 -19.34
C ALA A 22 -1.42 -0.86 -18.53
N ILE A 23 -0.35 -1.43 -19.09
CA ILE A 23 0.97 -1.49 -18.45
C ILE A 23 1.55 -0.08 -18.28
N ASP A 24 1.44 0.77 -19.30
CA ASP A 24 1.95 2.14 -19.27
C ASP A 24 1.25 2.98 -18.18
N GLU A 25 -0.08 2.92 -18.09
CA GLU A 25 -0.87 3.62 -17.07
C GLU A 25 -0.62 3.07 -15.66
N LEU A 26 -0.60 1.75 -15.51
CA LEU A 26 -0.33 1.11 -14.22
C LEU A 26 1.09 1.42 -13.74
N GLY A 27 2.06 1.55 -14.66
CA GLY A 27 3.43 1.93 -14.34
C GLY A 27 3.54 3.34 -13.79
N GLN A 28 2.75 4.28 -14.32
CA GLN A 28 2.69 5.64 -13.78
C GLN A 28 2.08 5.68 -12.39
N PHE A 29 1.04 4.88 -12.16
CA PHE A 29 0.37 4.77 -10.87
C PHE A 29 1.27 4.12 -9.80
N LEU A 30 2.02 3.08 -10.18
CA LEU A 30 2.86 2.31 -9.26
C LEU A 30 4.26 2.89 -9.04
N LYS A 31 4.62 4.06 -9.57
CA LYS A 31 5.98 4.64 -9.49
C LYS A 31 6.67 4.63 -8.11
N ARG A 32 5.90 4.60 -7.02
CA ARG A 32 6.39 4.58 -5.63
C ARG A 32 5.97 3.34 -4.84
N SER A 33 5.42 2.34 -5.53
CA SER A 33 4.96 1.10 -4.94
C SER A 33 5.99 -0.01 -5.14
N PRO A 34 6.21 -0.90 -4.16
CA PRO A 34 7.02 -2.11 -4.37
C PRO A 34 6.45 -3.01 -5.47
N LYS A 35 5.15 -2.87 -5.79
CA LYS A 35 4.48 -3.56 -6.90
C LYS A 35 4.94 -3.10 -8.30
N LEU A 36 5.71 -2.02 -8.38
CA LEU A 36 6.31 -1.56 -9.63
C LEU A 36 7.26 -2.60 -10.22
N ASP A 37 8.04 -3.28 -9.39
CA ASP A 37 9.04 -4.27 -9.85
C ASP A 37 8.37 -5.45 -10.55
N GLU A 38 7.25 -5.92 -9.99
CA GLU A 38 6.42 -6.97 -10.58
C GLU A 38 5.85 -6.51 -11.94
N LEU A 39 5.39 -5.26 -12.04
CA LEU A 39 4.89 -4.71 -13.28
C LEU A 39 6.00 -4.54 -14.34
N ILE A 40 7.20 -4.11 -13.96
CA ILE A 40 8.35 -4.01 -14.85
C ILE A 40 8.66 -5.38 -15.46
N LEU A 41 8.61 -6.44 -14.64
CA LEU A 41 8.81 -7.80 -15.14
C LEU A 41 7.75 -8.20 -16.17
N GLN A 42 6.47 -7.89 -15.95
CA GLN A 42 5.43 -8.17 -16.94
C GLN A 42 5.57 -7.33 -18.21
N SER A 43 6.02 -6.07 -18.08
CA SER A 43 6.33 -5.20 -19.21
C SER A 43 7.44 -5.77 -20.10
N ALA A 44 8.53 -6.24 -19.48
CA ALA A 44 9.62 -6.90 -20.20
C ALA A 44 9.12 -8.14 -20.97
N ARG A 45 8.37 -9.02 -20.30
CA ARG A 45 7.78 -10.22 -20.94
C ARG A 45 6.85 -9.87 -22.10
N PHE A 46 6.03 -8.83 -21.96
CA PHE A 46 5.15 -8.36 -23.03
C PHE A 46 5.95 -7.86 -24.24
N ASN A 47 7.02 -7.12 -24.01
CA ASN A 47 7.90 -6.64 -25.07
C ASN A 47 8.59 -7.81 -25.78
N ASP A 48 9.10 -8.79 -25.04
CA ASP A 48 9.75 -9.98 -25.59
C ASP A 48 8.78 -10.78 -26.48
N VAL A 49 7.57 -11.07 -25.98
CA VAL A 49 6.54 -11.78 -26.77
C VAL A 49 6.16 -10.98 -28.01
N THR A 50 6.00 -9.66 -27.89
CA THR A 50 5.68 -8.78 -29.02
C THR A 50 6.80 -8.79 -30.06
N GLN A 51 8.06 -8.80 -29.63
CA GLN A 51 9.22 -8.90 -30.50
C GLN A 51 9.24 -10.26 -31.22
N GLN A 52 9.03 -11.36 -30.51
CA GLN A 52 9.00 -12.70 -31.11
C GLN A 52 7.88 -12.82 -32.16
N ILE A 53 6.70 -12.26 -31.88
CA ILE A 53 5.58 -12.21 -32.85
C ILE A 53 6.00 -11.44 -34.11
N ARG A 54 6.63 -10.27 -33.94
CA ARG A 54 7.09 -9.44 -35.07
C ARG A 54 8.17 -10.14 -35.90
N MET A 55 9.05 -10.88 -35.25
CA MET A 55 10.11 -11.63 -35.90
C MET A 55 9.64 -12.96 -36.49
N GLY A 56 8.41 -13.39 -36.20
CA GLY A 56 7.88 -14.69 -36.62
C GLY A 56 8.60 -15.87 -35.97
N THR A 57 9.17 -15.68 -34.78
CA THR A 57 9.94 -16.72 -34.04
C THR A 57 9.11 -17.46 -33.01
N ILE A 58 7.82 -17.13 -32.88
CA ILE A 58 6.87 -17.77 -31.99
C ILE A 58 5.61 -18.09 -32.77
N ASP A 59 5.07 -19.28 -32.53
CA ASP A 59 3.82 -19.70 -33.15
C ASP A 59 2.62 -18.98 -32.51
N PHE A 60 1.52 -18.91 -33.26
CA PHE A 60 0.33 -18.18 -32.84
C PHE A 60 -0.25 -18.69 -31.51
N GLU A 61 -0.27 -20.00 -31.32
CA GLU A 61 -0.82 -20.62 -30.11
C GLU A 61 0.02 -20.28 -28.87
N ASP A 62 1.34 -20.39 -28.97
CA ASP A 62 2.27 -20.02 -27.90
C ASP A 62 2.22 -18.53 -27.59
N ALA A 63 2.11 -17.68 -28.62
CA ALA A 63 1.93 -16.25 -28.45
C ALA A 63 0.63 -15.90 -27.72
N ALA A 64 -0.47 -16.60 -28.03
CA ALA A 64 -1.75 -16.42 -27.35
C ALA A 64 -1.66 -16.86 -25.88
N ILE A 65 -1.05 -18.02 -25.60
CA ILE A 65 -0.84 -18.52 -24.24
C ILE A 65 0.02 -17.53 -23.44
N ALA A 66 1.12 -17.05 -24.00
CA ALA A 66 2.01 -16.10 -23.34
C ALA A 66 1.30 -14.78 -23.01
N LYS A 67 0.55 -14.22 -23.96
CA LYS A 67 -0.26 -13.01 -23.73
C LYS A 67 -1.33 -13.22 -22.66
N ASN A 68 -1.98 -14.38 -22.63
CA ASN A 68 -2.98 -14.71 -21.62
C ASN A 68 -2.35 -14.81 -20.21
N LYS A 69 -1.15 -15.39 -20.10
CA LYS A 69 -0.41 -15.43 -18.82
C LYS A 69 -0.04 -14.04 -18.33
N ILE A 70 0.43 -13.16 -19.22
CA ILE A 70 0.72 -11.75 -18.89
C ILE A 70 -0.56 -11.04 -18.45
N ARG A 71 -1.68 -11.25 -19.18
CA ARG A 71 -2.98 -10.67 -18.81
C ARG A 71 -3.40 -11.08 -17.40
N ASN A 72 -3.31 -12.35 -17.07
CA ASN A 72 -3.67 -12.86 -15.75
C ASN A 72 -2.78 -12.26 -14.65
N ALA A 73 -1.46 -12.19 -14.88
CA ALA A 73 -0.55 -11.58 -13.92
C ALA A 73 -0.87 -10.09 -13.65
N ILE A 74 -1.25 -9.34 -14.68
CA ILE A 74 -1.67 -7.94 -14.52
C ILE A 74 -3.02 -7.85 -13.79
N LEU A 75 -3.97 -8.74 -14.08
CA LEU A 75 -5.25 -8.78 -13.37
C LEU A 75 -5.08 -9.09 -11.88
N ASP A 76 -4.20 -10.03 -11.55
CA ASP A 76 -3.89 -10.37 -10.15
C ASP A 76 -3.25 -9.17 -9.45
N LEU A 77 -2.32 -8.47 -10.11
CA LEU A 77 -1.72 -7.24 -9.58
C LEU A 77 -2.77 -6.16 -9.30
N VAL A 78 -3.73 -5.97 -10.22
CA VAL A 78 -4.82 -5.00 -10.05
C VAL A 78 -5.71 -5.37 -8.86
N ARG A 79 -6.05 -6.66 -8.69
CA ARG A 79 -6.83 -7.15 -7.55
C ARG A 79 -6.10 -6.94 -6.22
N GLU A 80 -4.79 -7.17 -6.18
CA GLU A 80 -4.01 -6.92 -4.99
C GLU A 80 -3.99 -5.44 -4.59
N ILE A 81 -3.94 -4.53 -5.58
CA ILE A 81 -4.06 -3.09 -5.35
C ILE A 81 -5.45 -2.75 -4.80
N GLU A 82 -6.50 -3.36 -5.35
CA GLU A 82 -7.88 -3.19 -4.91
C GLU A 82 -8.07 -3.65 -3.45
N THR A 83 -7.69 -4.88 -3.12
CA THR A 83 -7.76 -5.43 -1.74
C THR A 83 -6.87 -4.66 -0.76
N GLY A 84 -5.68 -4.24 -1.19
CA GLY A 84 -4.78 -3.38 -0.40
C GLY A 84 -5.35 -1.98 -0.13
N ASN A 85 -6.20 -1.48 -1.03
CA ASN A 85 -6.91 -0.23 -0.85
C ASN A 85 -8.15 -0.40 0.04
N GLU A 86 -8.91 -1.48 -0.11
CA GLU A 86 -10.06 -1.82 0.75
C GLU A 86 -9.63 -2.01 2.21
N SER A 87 -8.54 -2.72 2.46
CA SER A 87 -7.99 -2.89 3.81
C SER A 87 -7.52 -1.57 4.42
N ASN A 88 -6.91 -0.68 3.63
CA ASN A 88 -6.60 0.68 4.08
C ASN A 88 -7.85 1.55 4.29
N TYR A 89 -8.91 1.35 3.51
CA TYR A 89 -10.17 2.06 3.64
C TYR A 89 -10.93 1.64 4.91
N GLU A 90 -11.03 0.33 5.19
CA GLU A 90 -11.63 -0.18 6.42
C GLU A 90 -10.85 0.25 7.68
N VAL A 91 -9.51 0.30 7.60
CA VAL A 91 -8.67 0.89 8.66
C VAL A 91 -8.94 2.39 8.80
N LYS A 92 -9.04 3.15 7.70
CA LYS A 92 -9.39 4.58 7.74
C LYS A 92 -10.81 4.84 8.24
N LYS A 93 -11.77 3.97 7.96
CA LYS A 93 -13.16 4.02 8.45
C LYS A 93 -13.23 3.65 9.94
N GLY A 94 -12.38 2.73 10.41
CA GLY A 94 -12.18 2.44 11.82
C GLY A 94 -11.53 3.60 12.59
N ILE A 95 -10.58 4.31 11.97
CA ILE A 95 -9.90 5.49 12.54
C ILE A 95 -10.78 6.75 12.46
N GLY A 96 -11.64 6.89 11.45
CA GLY A 96 -12.59 8.01 11.33
C GLY A 96 -13.67 8.04 12.42
N ASN A 97 -13.82 6.95 13.20
CA ASN A 97 -14.63 6.93 14.43
C ASN A 97 -13.81 7.27 15.70
N LEU A 98 -12.53 7.64 15.57
CA LEU A 98 -11.64 8.05 16.66
C LEU A 98 -11.32 9.55 16.65
N ASP A 99 -12.16 10.38 16.02
CA ASP A 99 -12.14 11.85 16.16
C ASP A 99 -12.62 12.33 17.57
N GLY A 100 -12.32 11.55 18.60
CA GLY A 100 -12.53 11.84 20.01
C GLY A 100 -11.33 11.58 20.91
N PHE A 101 -10.17 11.15 20.38
CA PHE A 101 -8.98 10.88 21.19
C PHE A 101 -7.80 11.81 20.83
N ASN A 102 -8.05 13.12 20.88
CA ASN A 102 -7.00 14.07 21.29
C ASN A 102 -6.81 13.98 22.81
N SER A 103 -6.45 12.81 23.33
CA SER A 103 -5.85 12.77 24.67
C SER A 103 -4.44 13.30 24.52
N LYS A 104 -4.31 14.60 24.78
CA LYS A 104 -3.07 15.22 25.23
C LYS A 104 -2.42 14.23 26.21
N ILE A 105 -1.41 13.49 25.75
CA ILE A 105 -0.70 12.56 26.62
C ILE A 105 0.09 13.43 27.60
N ILE A 106 -0.56 13.80 28.71
CA ILE A 106 0.12 14.38 29.85
C ILE A 106 0.77 13.20 30.55
N ILE A 107 2.01 12.91 30.16
CA ILE A 107 2.87 11.97 30.90
C ILE A 107 3.16 12.61 32.26
N LYS A 108 2.30 12.39 33.25
CA LYS A 108 2.65 12.63 34.66
C LYS A 108 3.58 11.50 35.09
N GLN A 109 4.89 11.75 35.07
CA GLN A 109 5.85 10.91 35.78
C GLN A 109 5.56 10.99 37.28
N ILE A 110 4.94 9.94 37.83
CA ILE A 110 4.83 9.74 39.27
C ILE A 110 6.12 9.06 39.71
N HIS A 111 7.07 9.85 40.24
CA HIS A 111 8.25 9.30 40.90
C HIS A 111 7.83 8.71 42.24
N ALA A 112 7.69 7.38 42.31
CA ALA A 112 7.57 6.66 43.57
C ALA A 112 8.96 6.55 44.23
N GLY A 113 9.50 7.69 44.65
CA GLY A 113 10.63 7.72 45.59
C GLY A 113 10.11 7.41 46.97
N LYS A 114 10.33 6.18 47.44
CA LYS A 114 10.05 5.76 48.82
C LYS A 114 11.08 6.43 49.74
N GLY A 115 10.86 7.70 50.03
CA GLY A 115 11.60 8.44 51.06
C GLY A 115 11.05 8.03 52.42
N ASP A 116 11.89 7.39 53.22
CA ASP A 116 11.63 7.08 54.62
C ASP A 116 11.41 8.39 55.40
N ASN A 117 10.14 8.72 55.67
CA ASN A 117 9.79 9.77 56.60
C ASN A 117 9.91 9.23 58.03
N VAL A 118 11.15 9.11 58.52
CA VAL A 118 11.41 9.02 59.96
C VAL A 118 11.10 10.38 60.58
N GLY A 119 10.00 10.43 61.34
CA GLY A 119 9.59 11.57 62.13
C GLY A 119 10.73 12.04 63.03
N ARG A 120 11.14 13.29 62.83
CA ARG A 120 11.81 14.09 63.84
C ARG A 120 11.07 15.42 63.95
N ASP A 121 10.40 15.57 65.08
CA ASP A 121 9.75 16.79 65.53
C ASP A 121 10.71 17.98 65.42
N LYS A 122 10.33 19.00 64.64
CA LYS A 122 10.95 20.32 64.76
C LYS A 122 10.34 21.04 65.96
N ASN A 123 10.97 20.86 67.11
CA ASN A 123 10.67 21.62 68.30
C ASN A 123 11.08 23.10 68.16
N ILE A 124 10.05 23.95 68.23
CA ILE A 124 9.89 25.14 69.10
C ILE A 124 10.91 26.29 68.97
N ASN A 125 10.31 27.43 68.59
CA ASN A 125 10.76 28.81 68.73
C ASN A 125 11.20 29.19 70.17
N LYS A 126 12.45 29.65 70.34
CA LYS A 126 13.01 30.38 71.51
C LYS A 126 14.22 31.16 70.96
N LYS A 127 14.48 32.45 71.19
CA LYS A 127 14.11 33.46 72.20
C LYS A 127 14.54 34.84 71.63
N LYS A 128 13.91 35.92 72.10
CA LYS A 128 14.64 36.98 72.81
C LYS A 128 13.89 37.26 74.10
#